data_AF-A0A660WKT7-F1
#
_entry.id   AF-A0A660WKT7-F1
#
_cell.length_a   1.000
_cell.length_b   1.000
_cell.length_c   1.000
_cell.angle_alpha   90.00
_cell.angle_beta   90.00
_cell.angle_gamma   90.00
#
_symmetry.space_group_name_H-M   'P 1'
#
loop_
_entity.id
_entity.type
_entity.pdbx_description
1 polymer ?
#
loop_
_entity_poly.entity_id
_entity_poly.type
_entity_poly.pdbx_seq_one_letter_code
_entity_poly.pdbx_strand_id
1 'polypeptide(L)'
;MMEKNWIYIFIAILSYICLGFLQVSIDYQREIENLKSPIVLMPGEKAGSFILSGFKGIAVDILWLEIEKSWHSGQHYKILPSLKAISYLQPNYTTVWEIGAWHMAYNIFAKEAERGRRLERMFERMKEKMDFKENLGIILEIEKGIKKIKEKIEREGLPERENCEIIRKLKVYKSIIENLKKDTKNYSFLRIIDGIVESMLAQIFWYKSGIDFLKKGIVYNPDKYNLYFELGWLYFDKGKDYKNAVKYLEKAIKFPHPEYVDDVLAHVYEKNGQIDKAIKQWEKLLDTNFREIAKKALRSLRKNGKFTP
;
A
#
# COMPACT_ATOMS: atom_id res chain seq x y z
N MET A 1 14.06 -16.19 52.63
CA MET A 1 13.14 -15.75 51.56
C MET A 1 13.55 -16.21 50.14
N MET A 2 14.55 -17.11 49.97
CA MET A 2 14.99 -17.62 48.65
C MET A 2 14.53 -19.05 48.31
N GLU A 3 13.89 -19.78 49.23
CA GLU A 3 13.62 -21.22 49.02
C GLU A 3 12.41 -21.51 48.12
N LYS A 4 11.48 -20.56 47.92
CA LYS A 4 10.28 -20.78 47.09
C LYS A 4 10.43 -20.35 45.63
N ASN A 5 11.50 -19.62 45.26
CA ASN A 5 11.69 -19.16 43.87
C ASN A 5 12.12 -20.29 42.93
N TRP A 6 12.82 -21.31 43.44
CA TRP A 6 13.22 -22.47 42.66
C TRP A 6 12.03 -23.31 42.19
N ILE A 7 10.94 -23.35 42.94
CA ILE A 7 9.71 -24.04 42.52
C ILE A 7 9.08 -23.33 41.32
N TYR A 8 9.02 -22.00 41.33
CA TYR A 8 8.50 -21.24 40.19
C TYR A 8 9.41 -21.31 38.96
N ILE A 9 10.74 -21.30 39.16
CA ILE A 9 11.71 -21.51 38.08
C ILE A 9 11.57 -22.93 37.52
N PHE A 10 11.41 -23.94 38.38
CA PHE A 10 11.21 -25.32 37.96
C PHE A 10 9.90 -25.51 37.20
N ILE A 11 8.79 -24.92 37.69
CA ILE A 11 7.50 -24.93 36.99
C ILE A 11 7.60 -24.21 35.64
N ALA A 12 8.32 -23.08 35.58
CA ALA A 12 8.54 -22.35 34.33
C ALA A 12 9.37 -23.17 33.33
N ILE A 13 10.43 -23.84 33.78
CA ILE A 13 11.25 -24.75 32.95
C ILE A 13 10.41 -25.94 32.47
N LEU A 14 9.63 -26.55 33.35
CA LEU A 14 8.75 -27.68 33.01
C LEU A 14 7.66 -27.27 32.01
N SER A 15 7.08 -26.09 32.19
CA SER A 15 6.11 -25.51 31.26
C SER A 15 6.76 -25.21 29.91
N TYR A 16 8.00 -24.73 29.90
CA TYR A 16 8.78 -24.49 28.68
C TYR A 16 9.11 -25.79 27.93
N ILE A 17 9.40 -26.88 28.66
CA ILE A 17 9.60 -28.22 28.06
C ILE A 17 8.31 -28.71 27.41
N CYS A 18 7.16 -28.59 28.08
CA CYS A 18 5.86 -28.95 27.50
C CYS A 18 5.52 -28.11 26.26
N LEU A 19 5.82 -26.80 26.30
CA LEU A 19 5.70 -25.92 25.13
C LEU A 19 6.64 -26.34 23.99
N GLY A 20 7.83 -26.87 24.30
CA GLY A 20 8.75 -27.42 23.30
C GLY A 20 8.19 -28.61 22.54
N PHE A 21 7.49 -29.54 23.20
CA PHE A 21 6.82 -30.66 22.53
C PHE A 21 5.62 -30.20 21.68
N LEU A 22 4.86 -29.22 22.18
CA LEU A 22 3.79 -28.61 21.40
C LEU A 22 4.36 -27.91 20.15
N GLN A 23 5.50 -27.24 20.29
CA GLN A 23 6.22 -26.58 19.20
C GLN A 23 6.68 -27.57 18.13
N VAL A 24 7.16 -28.76 18.51
CA VAL A 24 7.53 -29.82 17.54
C VAL A 24 6.32 -30.27 16.72
N SER A 25 5.16 -30.44 17.36
CA SER A 25 3.91 -30.80 16.67
C SER A 25 3.45 -29.69 15.71
N ILE A 26 3.53 -28.42 16.16
CA ILE A 26 3.20 -27.26 15.35
C ILE A 26 4.18 -27.10 14.18
N ASP A 27 5.48 -27.31 14.39
CA ASP A 27 6.50 -27.19 13.35
C ASP A 27 6.43 -28.33 12.33
N TYR A 28 5.96 -29.51 12.74
CA TYR A 28 5.61 -30.61 11.85
C TYR A 28 4.38 -30.29 10.99
N GLN A 29 3.32 -29.72 11.58
CA GLN A 29 2.17 -29.25 10.81
C GLN A 29 2.55 -28.11 9.86
N ARG A 30 3.38 -27.17 10.30
CA ARG A 30 3.93 -26.10 9.45
C ARG A 30 4.75 -26.62 8.29
N GLU A 31 5.46 -27.74 8.45
CA GLU A 31 6.18 -28.38 7.35
C GLU A 31 5.21 -28.98 6.32
N ILE A 32 4.15 -29.66 6.77
CA ILE A 32 3.08 -30.17 5.90
C ILE A 32 2.37 -29.02 5.16
N GLU A 33 2.20 -27.88 5.82
CA GLU A 33 1.57 -26.67 5.25
C GLU A 33 2.54 -25.78 4.46
N ASN A 34 3.79 -26.21 4.21
CA ASN A 34 4.83 -25.44 3.49
C ASN A 34 5.17 -24.06 4.11
N LEU A 35 5.14 -23.96 5.44
CA LEU A 35 5.44 -22.74 6.21
C LEU A 35 6.90 -22.63 6.70
N LYS A 36 7.78 -23.61 6.41
CA LYS A 36 9.22 -23.55 6.77
C LYS A 36 10.04 -22.79 5.72
N SER A 37 10.96 -21.92 6.16
CA SER A 37 11.82 -21.10 5.28
C SER A 37 13.32 -21.23 5.63
N PRO A 38 14.22 -21.29 4.63
CA PRO A 38 15.65 -21.17 4.83
C PRO A 38 16.02 -19.67 4.95
N ILE A 39 16.34 -19.21 6.17
CA ILE A 39 16.57 -17.78 6.44
C ILE A 39 18.06 -17.46 6.61
N VAL A 40 18.51 -16.37 5.99
CA VAL A 40 19.73 -15.63 6.36
C VAL A 40 19.32 -14.37 7.16
N LEU A 41 19.60 -14.33 8.47
CA LEU A 41 19.24 -13.23 9.38
C LEU A 41 20.45 -12.34 9.75
N MET A 42 20.24 -11.03 9.96
CA MET A 42 21.24 -10.15 10.58
C MET A 42 21.31 -10.35 12.11
N PRO A 43 22.42 -10.01 12.80
CA PRO A 43 22.67 -10.40 14.20
C PRO A 43 21.65 -9.87 15.23
N GLY A 44 21.17 -8.62 15.09
CA GLY A 44 20.14 -8.06 15.99
C GLY A 44 18.75 -8.68 15.79
N GLU A 45 18.48 -9.14 14.56
CA GLU A 45 17.20 -9.77 14.21
C GLU A 45 17.10 -11.20 14.76
N LYS A 46 18.25 -11.88 14.86
CA LYS A 46 18.37 -13.19 15.51
C LYS A 46 17.96 -13.15 16.99
N ALA A 47 18.36 -12.11 17.73
CA ALA A 47 18.08 -12.02 19.17
C ALA A 47 16.58 -11.90 19.50
N GLY A 48 15.84 -11.03 18.79
CA GLY A 48 14.39 -10.89 18.96
C GLY A 48 13.60 -12.11 18.45
N SER A 49 14.08 -12.74 17.36
CA SER A 49 13.51 -13.97 16.82
C SER A 49 13.64 -15.16 17.79
N PHE A 50 14.76 -15.26 18.52
CA PHE A 50 15.00 -16.30 19.52
C PHE A 50 14.08 -16.19 20.74
N ILE A 51 13.83 -14.97 21.24
CA ILE A 51 12.96 -14.74 22.41
C ILE A 51 11.51 -15.15 22.13
N LEU A 52 11.02 -14.90 20.91
CA LEU A 52 9.63 -15.16 20.54
C LEU A 52 9.40 -16.55 19.92
N SER A 53 10.40 -17.43 19.87
CA SER A 53 10.40 -18.61 18.99
C SER A 53 9.17 -19.54 19.11
N GLY A 54 8.43 -19.54 20.23
CA GLY A 54 7.13 -20.23 20.37
C GLY A 54 5.88 -19.33 20.43
N PHE A 55 6.03 -18.01 20.61
CA PHE A 55 4.93 -17.06 20.82
C PHE A 55 4.68 -16.13 19.63
N LYS A 56 5.46 -16.24 18.54
CA LYS A 56 5.29 -15.39 17.35
C LYS A 56 3.86 -15.40 16.80
N GLY A 57 3.18 -16.55 16.78
CA GLY A 57 1.78 -16.64 16.33
C GLY A 57 0.86 -15.78 17.18
N ILE A 58 0.88 -16.00 18.50
CA ILE A 58 0.07 -15.23 19.46
C ILE A 58 0.40 -13.73 19.41
N ALA A 59 1.68 -13.38 19.30
CA ALA A 59 2.09 -11.99 19.15
C ALA A 59 1.53 -11.36 17.86
N VAL A 60 1.56 -12.10 16.74
CA VAL A 60 0.95 -11.67 15.49
C VAL A 60 -0.56 -11.53 15.63
N ASP A 61 -1.26 -12.46 16.29
CA ASP A 61 -2.70 -12.38 16.50
C ASP A 61 -3.09 -11.16 17.35
N ILE A 62 -2.34 -10.87 18.42
CA ILE A 62 -2.55 -9.67 19.25
C ILE A 62 -2.31 -8.40 18.43
N LEU A 63 -1.23 -8.35 17.67
CA LEU A 63 -0.93 -7.22 16.80
C LEU A 63 -2.00 -7.06 15.71
N TRP A 64 -2.57 -8.16 15.21
CA TRP A 64 -3.67 -8.13 14.25
C TRP A 64 -4.95 -7.58 14.87
N LEU A 65 -5.31 -8.01 16.09
CA LEU A 65 -6.45 -7.45 16.84
C LEU A 65 -6.26 -5.95 17.12
N GLU A 66 -5.04 -5.50 17.38
CA GLU A 66 -4.72 -4.08 17.52
C GLU A 66 -4.93 -3.31 16.19
N ILE A 67 -4.56 -3.91 15.06
CA ILE A 67 -4.80 -3.35 13.73
C ILE A 67 -6.30 -3.19 13.50
N GLU A 68 -7.10 -4.25 13.71
CA GLU A 68 -8.56 -4.23 13.54
C GLU A 68 -9.21 -3.15 14.44
N LYS A 69 -8.82 -3.10 15.71
CA LYS A 69 -9.33 -2.08 16.66
C LYS A 69 -8.95 -0.65 16.24
N SER A 70 -7.70 -0.46 15.81
CA SER A 70 -7.22 0.85 15.34
C SER A 70 -7.91 1.27 14.05
N TRP A 71 -8.20 0.31 13.17
CA TRP A 71 -8.96 0.52 11.95
C TRP A 71 -10.39 0.97 12.25
N HIS A 72 -11.15 0.21 13.05
CA HIS A 72 -12.53 0.53 13.40
C HIS A 72 -12.67 1.85 14.17
N SER A 73 -11.62 2.29 14.87
CA SER A 73 -11.60 3.59 15.56
C SER A 73 -11.11 4.77 14.69
N GLY A 74 -10.88 4.56 13.39
CA GLY A 74 -10.43 5.62 12.46
C GLY A 74 -8.95 6.03 12.63
N GLN A 75 -8.20 5.28 13.42
CA GLN A 75 -6.80 5.54 13.77
C GLN A 75 -5.85 4.88 12.74
N HIS A 76 -6.07 5.16 11.46
CA HIS A 76 -5.38 4.53 10.33
C HIS A 76 -3.85 4.64 10.32
N TYR A 77 -3.25 5.51 11.13
CA TYR A 77 -1.79 5.58 11.28
C TYR A 77 -1.24 4.62 12.34
N LYS A 78 -2.05 4.25 13.33
CA LYS A 78 -1.64 3.39 14.45
C LYS A 78 -1.46 1.92 14.05
N ILE A 79 -2.01 1.52 12.91
CA ILE A 79 -1.83 0.17 12.36
C ILE A 79 -0.41 -0.07 11.82
N LEU A 80 0.33 0.99 11.47
CA LEU A 80 1.60 0.87 10.73
C LEU A 80 2.73 0.20 11.53
N PRO A 81 2.95 0.51 12.82
CA PRO A 81 3.92 -0.22 13.63
C PRO A 81 3.58 -1.71 13.73
N SER A 82 2.31 -2.04 13.93
CA SER A 82 1.83 -3.42 14.05
C SER A 82 2.01 -4.19 12.72
N LEU A 83 1.66 -3.59 11.59
CA LEU A 83 1.92 -4.18 10.26
C LEU A 83 3.40 -4.46 10.03
N LYS A 84 4.28 -3.52 10.39
CA LYS A 84 5.73 -3.70 10.29
C LYS A 84 6.22 -4.82 11.21
N ALA A 85 5.73 -4.86 12.45
CA ALA A 85 6.09 -5.90 13.41
C ALA A 85 5.66 -7.28 12.92
N ILE A 86 4.43 -7.43 12.42
CA ILE A 86 3.93 -8.70 11.87
C ILE A 86 4.75 -9.13 10.66
N SER A 87 5.04 -8.21 9.73
CA SER A 87 5.86 -8.50 8.54
C SER A 87 7.29 -8.94 8.88
N TYR A 88 7.79 -8.50 10.04
CA TYR A 88 9.08 -8.89 10.56
C TYR A 88 9.03 -10.24 11.29
N LEU A 89 7.98 -10.49 12.07
CA LEU A 89 7.80 -11.74 12.84
C LEU A 89 7.48 -12.93 11.94
N GLN A 90 6.65 -12.71 10.92
CA GLN A 90 6.18 -13.71 9.96
C GLN A 90 6.28 -13.15 8.52
N PRO A 91 7.49 -13.06 7.95
CA PRO A 91 7.68 -12.50 6.61
C PRO A 91 7.00 -13.32 5.50
N ASN A 92 6.71 -14.59 5.74
CA ASN A 92 6.03 -15.46 4.76
C ASN A 92 4.49 -15.34 4.82
N TYR A 93 3.94 -14.60 5.78
CA TYR A 93 2.51 -14.37 5.88
C TYR A 93 2.11 -13.32 4.84
N THR A 94 1.67 -13.74 3.65
CA THR A 94 1.42 -12.82 2.52
C THR A 94 0.41 -11.72 2.87
N THR A 95 -0.63 -12.07 3.63
CA THR A 95 -1.73 -11.20 3.99
C THR A 95 -1.29 -9.91 4.69
N VAL A 96 -0.23 -9.93 5.51
CA VAL A 96 0.28 -8.69 6.12
C VAL A 96 0.78 -7.70 5.07
N TRP A 97 1.44 -8.20 4.03
CA TRP A 97 1.98 -7.39 2.94
C TRP A 97 0.86 -6.82 2.08
N GLU A 98 -0.14 -7.65 1.74
CA GLU A 98 -1.33 -7.26 0.97
C GLU A 98 -2.12 -6.18 1.70
N ILE A 99 -2.55 -6.47 2.93
CA ILE A 99 -3.38 -5.57 3.75
C ILE A 99 -2.60 -4.33 4.14
N GLY A 100 -1.31 -4.46 4.49
CA GLY A 100 -0.48 -3.32 4.83
C GLY A 100 -0.32 -2.36 3.66
N ALA A 101 -0.08 -2.88 2.45
CA ALA A 101 0.00 -2.05 1.27
C ALA A 101 -1.34 -1.43 0.88
N TRP A 102 -2.44 -2.18 1.01
CA TRP A 102 -3.78 -1.67 0.79
C TRP A 102 -4.10 -0.51 1.73
N HIS A 103 -3.84 -0.65 3.04
CA HIS A 103 -4.05 0.44 3.99
C HIS A 103 -3.22 1.68 3.66
N MET A 104 -1.95 1.52 3.28
CA MET A 104 -1.10 2.65 2.90
C MET A 104 -1.64 3.34 1.64
N ALA A 105 -1.78 2.59 0.54
CA ALA A 105 -2.04 3.15 -0.77
C ALA A 105 -3.51 3.52 -1.06
N TYR A 106 -4.47 2.99 -0.29
CA TYR A 106 -5.89 3.29 -0.43
C TYR A 106 -6.43 4.09 0.74
N ASN A 107 -6.30 3.58 1.97
CA ASN A 107 -7.00 4.16 3.11
C ASN A 107 -6.32 5.42 3.65
N ILE A 108 -5.03 5.32 3.98
CA ILE A 108 -4.26 6.48 4.45
C ILE A 108 -4.15 7.51 3.33
N PHE A 109 -3.94 7.05 2.09
CA PHE A 109 -4.02 7.89 0.89
C PHE A 109 -5.35 8.68 0.83
N ALA A 110 -6.50 8.01 0.93
CA ALA A 110 -7.81 8.65 0.85
C ALA A 110 -8.04 9.65 1.99
N LYS A 111 -7.59 9.32 3.20
CA LYS A 111 -7.63 10.22 4.36
C LYS A 111 -6.82 11.50 4.12
N GLU A 112 -5.63 11.38 3.57
CA GLU A 112 -4.81 12.54 3.23
C GLU A 112 -5.44 13.35 2.10
N ALA A 113 -6.02 12.69 1.09
CA ALA A 113 -6.77 13.37 0.02
C ALA A 113 -7.98 14.15 0.57
N GLU A 114 -8.70 13.59 1.54
CA GLU A 114 -9.82 14.26 2.20
C GLU A 114 -9.37 15.46 3.04
N ARG A 115 -8.27 15.33 3.79
CA ARG A 115 -7.63 16.44 4.50
C ARG A 115 -7.29 17.57 3.51
N GLY A 116 -6.72 17.25 2.36
CA GLY A 116 -6.42 18.20 1.29
C GLY A 116 -7.67 18.94 0.79
N ARG A 117 -8.72 18.19 0.42
CA ARG A 117 -10.01 18.78 -0.01
C ARG A 117 -10.65 19.69 1.03
N ARG A 118 -10.53 19.34 2.32
CA ARG A 118 -11.02 20.21 3.40
C ARG A 118 -10.24 21.53 3.46
N LEU A 119 -8.92 21.47 3.32
CA LEU A 119 -8.06 22.65 3.31
C LEU A 119 -8.29 23.53 2.08
N GLU A 120 -8.50 22.94 0.91
CA GLU A 120 -8.90 23.66 -0.32
C GLU A 120 -10.21 24.44 -0.09
N ARG A 121 -11.24 23.82 0.48
CA ARG A 121 -12.50 24.52 0.81
C ARG A 121 -12.34 25.62 1.85
N MET A 122 -11.38 25.49 2.76
CA MET A 122 -11.04 26.58 3.70
C MET A 122 -10.32 27.71 2.99
N PHE A 123 -9.40 27.37 2.09
CA PHE A 123 -8.65 28.34 1.29
C PHE A 123 -9.58 29.20 0.44
N GLU A 124 -10.52 28.60 -0.31
CA GLU A 124 -11.49 29.36 -1.14
C GLU A 124 -12.39 30.29 -0.31
N ARG A 125 -12.89 29.82 0.84
CA ARG A 125 -13.72 30.68 1.73
C ARG A 125 -12.95 31.83 2.35
N MET A 126 -11.66 31.65 2.62
CA MET A 126 -10.81 32.75 3.08
C MET A 126 -10.51 33.71 1.95
N LYS A 127 -10.36 33.20 0.73
CA LYS A 127 -10.13 33.98 -0.48
C LYS A 127 -11.26 35.01 -0.66
N GLU A 128 -12.51 34.59 -0.58
CA GLU A 128 -13.68 35.47 -0.77
C GLU A 128 -13.79 36.66 0.21
N LYS A 129 -13.15 36.60 1.37
CA LYS A 129 -13.34 37.56 2.48
C LYS A 129 -12.30 38.67 2.56
N MET A 130 -11.29 38.69 1.70
CA MET A 130 -10.12 39.55 1.85
C MET A 130 -9.88 40.42 0.61
N ASP A 131 -9.44 41.67 0.80
CA ASP A 131 -9.00 42.54 -0.30
C ASP A 131 -7.56 42.17 -0.70
N PHE A 132 -7.38 41.65 -1.92
CA PHE A 132 -6.26 40.82 -2.38
C PHE A 132 -4.90 41.50 -2.58
N LYS A 133 -4.80 42.79 -2.30
CA LYS A 133 -3.99 43.65 -3.18
C LYS A 133 -2.47 43.59 -3.06
N GLU A 134 -1.87 43.04 -2.01
CA GLU A 134 -0.42 43.32 -1.82
C GLU A 134 0.57 42.15 -1.68
N ASN A 135 0.21 40.89 -1.35
CA ASN A 135 1.25 39.85 -1.18
C ASN A 135 0.82 38.40 -1.50
N LEU A 136 -0.28 38.22 -2.24
CA LEU A 136 -0.85 36.90 -2.53
C LEU A 136 -0.51 36.37 -3.94
N GLY A 137 0.21 37.13 -4.78
CA GLY A 137 0.53 36.72 -6.16
C GLY A 137 1.24 35.36 -6.23
N ILE A 138 2.33 35.20 -5.48
CA ILE A 138 3.08 33.93 -5.38
C ILE A 138 2.21 32.80 -4.83
N ILE A 139 1.35 33.10 -3.86
CA ILE A 139 0.44 32.13 -3.23
C ILE A 139 -0.59 31.62 -4.25
N LEU A 140 -1.14 32.51 -5.08
CA LEU A 140 -2.07 32.17 -6.16
C LEU A 140 -1.39 31.39 -7.28
N GLU A 141 -0.14 31.70 -7.60
CA GLU A 141 0.65 30.91 -8.56
C GLU A 141 0.89 29.48 -8.05
N ILE A 142 1.23 29.33 -6.77
CA ILE A 142 1.39 28.03 -6.13
C ILE A 142 0.05 27.27 -6.16
N GLU A 143 -1.06 27.91 -5.80
CA GLU A 143 -2.40 27.30 -5.83
C GLU A 143 -2.77 26.82 -7.24
N LYS A 144 -2.63 27.67 -8.25
CA LYS A 144 -2.83 27.28 -9.66
C LYS A 144 -1.93 26.12 -10.06
N GLY A 145 -0.69 26.13 -9.57
CA GLY A 145 0.28 25.07 -9.77
C GLY A 145 -0.15 23.74 -9.14
N ILE A 146 -0.65 23.78 -7.91
CA ILE A 146 -1.22 22.66 -7.16
C ILE A 146 -2.42 22.07 -7.91
N LYS A 147 -3.35 22.93 -8.34
CA LYS A 147 -4.53 22.53 -9.12
C LYS A 147 -4.15 21.78 -10.40
N LYS A 148 -3.19 22.31 -11.17
CA LYS A 148 -2.66 21.62 -12.36
C LYS A 148 -2.04 20.26 -12.04
N ILE A 149 -1.32 20.13 -10.93
CA ILE A 149 -0.75 18.84 -10.50
C ILE A 149 -1.87 17.86 -10.17
N LYS A 150 -2.89 18.31 -9.44
CA LYS A 150 -4.04 17.47 -9.06
C LYS A 150 -4.81 16.97 -10.29
N GLU A 151 -5.13 17.86 -11.23
CA GLU A 151 -5.76 17.50 -12.50
C GLU A 151 -4.90 16.51 -13.29
N LYS A 152 -3.57 16.69 -13.30
CA LYS A 152 -2.64 15.73 -13.90
C LYS A 152 -2.75 14.36 -13.23
N ILE A 153 -2.71 14.30 -11.89
CA ILE A 153 -2.82 13.06 -11.12
C ILE A 153 -4.17 12.37 -11.36
N GLU A 154 -5.26 13.11 -11.38
CA GLU A 154 -6.61 12.56 -11.64
C GLU A 154 -6.70 11.97 -13.05
N ARG A 155 -6.11 12.64 -14.05
CA ARG A 155 -6.11 12.19 -15.45
C ARG A 155 -5.17 11.00 -15.67
N GLU A 156 -3.91 11.15 -15.27
CA GLU A 156 -2.79 10.28 -15.66
C GLU A 156 -2.35 9.33 -14.55
N GLY A 157 -2.92 9.43 -13.35
CA GLY A 157 -2.55 8.61 -12.20
C GLY A 157 -1.23 9.05 -11.57
N LEU A 158 -0.58 8.12 -10.88
CA LEU A 158 0.72 8.31 -10.24
C LEU A 158 1.76 7.31 -10.78
N PRO A 159 2.13 7.35 -12.07
CA PRO A 159 3.10 6.41 -12.61
C PRO A 159 4.44 6.55 -11.89
N GLU A 160 5.10 5.42 -11.60
CA GLU A 160 6.23 5.40 -10.67
C GLU A 160 7.40 6.24 -11.17
N ARG A 161 7.60 6.29 -12.49
CA ARG A 161 8.65 7.08 -13.14
C ARG A 161 8.39 8.59 -13.09
N GLU A 162 7.13 9.02 -13.13
CA GLU A 162 6.79 10.45 -13.22
C GLU A 162 6.54 11.11 -11.86
N ASN A 163 6.33 10.32 -10.81
CA ASN A 163 6.06 10.87 -9.48
C ASN A 163 7.24 11.68 -8.91
N CYS A 164 8.48 11.44 -9.35
CA CYS A 164 9.67 12.20 -8.92
C CYS A 164 9.56 13.69 -9.24
N GLU A 165 9.09 14.04 -10.44
CA GLU A 165 8.98 15.43 -10.87
C GLU A 165 7.86 16.17 -10.12
N ILE A 166 6.75 15.48 -9.88
CA ILE A 166 5.64 16.00 -9.05
C ILE A 166 6.14 16.29 -7.63
N ILE A 167 6.84 15.32 -7.01
CA ILE A 167 7.41 15.49 -5.66
C ILE A 167 8.39 16.67 -5.64
N ARG A 168 9.28 16.78 -6.64
CA ARG A 168 10.25 17.87 -6.74
C ARG A 168 9.54 19.23 -6.76
N LYS A 169 8.52 19.37 -7.60
CA LYS A 169 7.73 20.61 -7.73
C LYS A 169 6.99 20.96 -6.44
N LEU A 170 6.34 19.99 -5.79
CA LEU A 170 5.67 20.19 -4.50
C LEU A 170 6.65 20.58 -3.39
N LYS A 171 7.87 20.01 -3.37
CA LYS A 171 8.92 20.41 -2.43
C LYS A 171 9.41 21.83 -2.66
N VAL A 172 9.52 22.27 -3.92
CA VAL A 172 9.83 23.67 -4.25
C VAL A 172 8.75 24.59 -3.70
N TYR A 173 7.47 24.28 -3.91
CA TYR A 173 6.37 25.05 -3.30
C TYR A 173 6.46 25.10 -1.79
N LYS A 174 6.72 23.95 -1.14
CA LYS A 174 6.91 23.89 0.32
C LYS A 174 8.04 24.83 0.78
N SER A 175 9.18 24.82 0.10
CA SER A 175 10.31 25.70 0.43
C SER A 175 9.98 27.19 0.25
N ILE A 176 9.23 27.54 -0.80
CA ILE A 176 8.79 28.93 -1.02
C ILE A 176 7.85 29.36 0.11
N ILE A 177 6.87 28.52 0.46
CA ILE A 177 5.90 28.80 1.52
C ILE A 177 6.60 28.98 2.87
N GLU A 178 7.59 28.13 3.20
CA GLU A 178 8.36 28.26 4.45
C GLU A 178 9.14 29.58 4.54
N ASN A 179 9.71 30.05 3.43
CA ASN A 179 10.36 31.36 3.41
C ASN A 179 9.35 32.50 3.61
N LEU A 180 8.16 32.40 3.01
CA LEU A 180 7.10 33.38 3.15
C LEU A 180 6.51 33.42 4.57
N LYS A 181 6.47 32.29 5.29
CA LYS A 181 5.95 32.22 6.67
C LYS A 181 6.76 33.07 7.67
N LYS A 182 8.01 33.41 7.35
CA LYS A 182 8.83 34.32 8.18
C LYS A 182 8.28 35.75 8.20
N ASP A 183 7.49 36.13 7.19
CA ASP A 183 6.78 37.40 7.09
C ASP A 183 5.29 37.19 7.43
N THR A 184 4.81 37.80 8.51
CA THR A 184 3.70 37.29 9.32
C THR A 184 2.31 37.70 8.84
N LYS A 185 2.19 38.66 7.91
CA LYS A 185 0.90 39.27 7.54
C LYS A 185 -0.11 38.27 6.95
N ASN A 186 0.36 37.18 6.31
CA ASN A 186 -0.47 36.19 5.62
C ASN A 186 -0.32 34.76 6.18
N TYR A 187 0.14 34.62 7.43
CA TYR A 187 0.51 33.32 8.01
C TYR A 187 -0.61 32.27 7.95
N SER A 188 -1.87 32.68 8.18
CA SER A 188 -3.03 31.78 8.13
C SER A 188 -3.27 31.16 6.75
N PHE A 189 -3.12 31.94 5.67
CA PHE A 189 -3.19 31.47 4.28
C PHE A 189 -2.03 30.54 3.94
N LEU A 190 -0.81 30.95 4.30
CA LEU A 190 0.40 30.17 4.05
C LEU A 190 0.32 28.81 4.75
N ARG A 191 -0.22 28.75 5.97
CA ARG A 191 -0.44 27.49 6.69
C ARG A 191 -1.45 26.57 5.99
N ILE A 192 -2.49 27.12 5.37
CA ILE A 192 -3.48 26.32 4.65
C ILE A 192 -2.89 25.77 3.35
N ILE A 193 -2.24 26.62 2.55
CA ILE A 193 -1.57 26.14 1.32
C ILE A 193 -0.51 25.10 1.66
N ASP A 194 0.31 25.34 2.68
CA ASP A 194 1.30 24.37 3.14
C ASP A 194 0.63 23.04 3.47
N GLY A 195 -0.47 23.05 4.23
CA GLY A 195 -1.23 21.84 4.53
C GLY A 195 -1.79 21.12 3.29
N ILE A 196 -2.14 21.84 2.22
CA ILE A 196 -2.56 21.24 0.94
C ILE A 196 -1.36 20.55 0.28
N VAL A 197 -0.20 21.22 0.22
CA VAL A 197 1.04 20.65 -0.32
C VAL A 197 1.47 19.41 0.48
N GLU A 198 1.38 19.47 1.81
CA GLU A 198 1.67 18.35 2.71
C GLU A 198 0.74 17.16 2.47
N SER A 199 -0.56 17.41 2.31
CA SER A 199 -1.54 16.38 1.98
C SER A 199 -1.21 15.68 0.66
N MET A 200 -0.78 16.43 -0.37
CA MET A 200 -0.37 15.84 -1.65
C MET A 200 0.92 15.03 -1.55
N LEU A 201 1.93 15.56 -0.84
CA LEU A 201 3.17 14.84 -0.59
C LEU A 201 2.92 13.55 0.21
N ALA A 202 2.03 13.60 1.21
CA ALA A 202 1.64 12.46 2.01
C ALA A 202 0.91 11.40 1.17
N GLN A 203 -0.04 11.80 0.30
CA GLN A 203 -0.68 10.89 -0.66
C GLN A 203 0.36 10.14 -1.51
N ILE A 204 1.29 10.85 -2.13
CA ILE A 204 2.34 10.23 -2.97
C ILE A 204 3.24 9.33 -2.12
N PHE A 205 3.60 9.75 -0.91
CA PHE A 205 4.41 8.97 0.02
C PHE A 205 3.74 7.64 0.39
N TRP A 206 2.45 7.65 0.71
CA TRP A 206 1.73 6.45 1.11
C TRP A 206 1.46 5.51 -0.07
N TYR A 207 1.21 6.05 -1.25
CA TYR A 207 1.18 5.28 -2.49
C TYR A 207 2.51 4.53 -2.73
N LYS A 208 3.64 5.25 -2.65
CA LYS A 208 4.98 4.65 -2.79
C LYS A 208 5.29 3.65 -1.68
N SER A 209 4.88 3.95 -0.45
CA SER A 209 5.09 3.06 0.70
C SER A 209 4.36 1.73 0.51
N GLY A 210 3.14 1.73 -0.02
CA GLY A 210 2.43 0.49 -0.36
C GLY A 210 3.15 -0.33 -1.43
N ILE A 211 3.63 0.32 -2.49
CA ILE A 211 4.46 -0.33 -3.52
C ILE A 211 5.71 -0.96 -2.92
N ASP A 212 6.46 -0.21 -2.11
CA ASP A 212 7.71 -0.68 -1.50
C ASP A 212 7.44 -1.82 -0.51
N PHE A 213 6.32 -1.78 0.20
CA PHE A 213 5.90 -2.83 1.12
C PHE A 213 5.57 -4.14 0.37
N LEU A 214 4.84 -4.08 -0.74
CA LEU A 214 4.60 -5.25 -1.60
C LEU A 214 5.89 -5.77 -2.23
N LYS A 215 6.76 -4.90 -2.74
CA LYS A 215 8.06 -5.29 -3.29
C LYS A 215 8.91 -6.04 -2.26
N LYS A 216 8.89 -5.60 -0.99
CA LYS A 216 9.53 -6.34 0.11
C LYS A 216 8.86 -7.68 0.38
N GLY A 217 7.53 -7.73 0.41
CA GLY A 217 6.78 -8.98 0.56
C GLY A 217 7.14 -10.00 -0.52
N ILE A 218 7.28 -9.58 -1.78
CA ILE A 218 7.69 -10.42 -2.92
C ILE A 218 9.09 -10.99 -2.72
N VAL A 219 10.03 -10.26 -2.10
CA VAL A 219 11.38 -10.78 -1.82
C VAL A 219 11.31 -11.97 -0.86
N TYR A 220 10.41 -11.94 0.12
CA TYR A 220 10.20 -13.04 1.06
C TYR A 220 9.30 -14.17 0.50
N ASN A 221 8.44 -13.84 -0.47
CA ASN A 221 7.41 -14.73 -1.03
C ASN A 221 7.43 -14.71 -2.56
N PRO A 222 8.54 -15.16 -3.19
CA PRO A 222 8.74 -14.98 -4.63
C PRO A 222 7.82 -15.84 -5.51
N ASP A 223 7.14 -16.82 -4.93
CA ASP A 223 6.29 -17.82 -5.57
C ASP A 223 4.78 -17.55 -5.38
N LYS A 224 4.42 -16.44 -4.72
CA LYS A 224 3.03 -16.15 -4.36
C LYS A 224 2.38 -15.17 -5.35
N TYR A 225 1.38 -15.66 -6.10
CA TYR A 225 0.70 -14.89 -7.15
C TYR A 225 0.09 -13.58 -6.63
N ASN A 226 -0.53 -13.63 -5.45
CA ASN A 226 -1.30 -12.55 -4.85
C ASN A 226 -0.46 -11.30 -4.62
N LEU A 227 0.80 -11.41 -4.19
CA LEU A 227 1.65 -10.22 -4.02
C LEU A 227 1.99 -9.55 -5.35
N TYR A 228 2.19 -10.33 -6.41
CA TYR A 228 2.36 -9.80 -7.77
C TYR A 228 1.05 -9.20 -8.30
N PHE A 229 -0.09 -9.84 -8.01
CA PHE A 229 -1.42 -9.36 -8.37
C PHE A 229 -1.71 -8.01 -7.70
N GLU A 230 -1.57 -7.91 -6.38
CA GLU A 230 -1.81 -6.69 -5.61
C GLU A 230 -0.92 -5.54 -6.09
N LEU A 231 0.35 -5.84 -6.39
CA LEU A 231 1.25 -4.82 -6.92
C LEU A 231 0.84 -4.38 -8.34
N GLY A 232 0.46 -5.33 -9.20
CA GLY A 232 -0.07 -5.04 -10.52
C GLY A 232 -1.38 -4.24 -10.49
N TRP A 233 -2.31 -4.60 -9.60
CA TRP A 233 -3.55 -3.90 -9.33
C TRP A 233 -3.30 -2.48 -8.87
N LEU A 234 -2.38 -2.29 -7.92
CA LEU A 234 -2.02 -0.96 -7.42
C LEU A 234 -1.44 -0.05 -8.52
N TYR A 235 -0.63 -0.61 -9.43
CA TYR A 235 -0.16 0.13 -10.61
C TYR A 235 -1.29 0.43 -11.60
N PHE A 236 -2.21 -0.50 -11.80
CA PHE A 236 -3.34 -0.33 -12.72
C PHE A 236 -4.32 0.73 -12.26
N ASP A 237 -4.79 0.63 -11.01
CA ASP A 237 -5.87 1.44 -10.46
C ASP A 237 -5.36 2.81 -9.98
N LYS A 238 -4.42 2.85 -9.03
CA LYS A 238 -3.88 4.10 -8.48
C LYS A 238 -2.81 4.72 -9.35
N GLY A 239 -1.91 3.88 -9.87
CA GLY A 239 -0.80 4.35 -10.68
C GLY A 239 -1.20 4.82 -12.07
N LYS A 240 -2.27 4.22 -12.64
CA LYS A 240 -2.52 4.18 -14.10
C LYS A 240 -1.24 3.87 -14.90
N ASP A 241 -0.32 3.14 -14.28
CA ASP A 241 0.97 2.73 -14.82
C ASP A 241 0.80 1.37 -15.48
N TYR A 242 0.14 1.37 -16.63
CA TYR A 242 -0.25 0.14 -17.31
C TYR A 242 0.94 -0.73 -17.71
N LYS A 243 2.12 -0.13 -17.93
CA LYS A 243 3.36 -0.86 -18.20
C LYS A 243 3.82 -1.68 -17.00
N ASN A 244 3.87 -1.07 -15.81
CA ASN A 244 4.20 -1.81 -14.60
C ASN A 244 3.08 -2.79 -14.21
N ALA A 245 1.81 -2.41 -14.39
CA ALA A 245 0.69 -3.32 -14.14
C ALA A 245 0.80 -4.61 -14.97
N VAL A 246 1.05 -4.51 -16.29
CA VAL A 246 1.30 -5.69 -17.14
C VAL A 246 2.48 -6.49 -16.61
N LYS A 247 3.62 -5.85 -16.32
CA LYS A 247 4.83 -6.53 -15.85
C LYS A 247 4.58 -7.39 -14.61
N TYR A 248 3.79 -6.90 -13.65
CA TYR A 248 3.54 -7.62 -12.40
C TYR A 248 2.40 -8.64 -12.54
N LEU A 249 1.34 -8.37 -13.30
CA LEU A 249 0.30 -9.35 -13.56
C LEU A 249 0.77 -10.50 -14.45
N GLU A 250 1.63 -10.26 -15.44
CA GLU A 250 2.31 -11.32 -16.22
C GLU A 250 3.20 -12.20 -15.33
N LYS A 251 3.67 -11.70 -14.18
CA LYS A 251 4.35 -12.53 -13.17
C LYS A 251 3.36 -13.30 -12.31
N ALA A 252 2.25 -12.68 -11.92
CA ALA A 252 1.21 -13.33 -11.10
C ALA A 252 0.69 -14.61 -11.77
N ILE A 253 0.40 -14.56 -13.07
CA ILE A 253 -0.14 -15.71 -13.82
C ILE A 253 0.83 -16.88 -14.00
N LYS A 254 2.10 -16.75 -13.60
CA LYS A 254 3.09 -17.85 -13.63
C LYS A 254 2.93 -18.83 -12.47
N PHE A 255 2.13 -18.46 -11.47
CA PHE A 255 1.85 -19.26 -10.28
C PHE A 255 0.38 -19.66 -10.27
N PRO A 256 -0.04 -20.71 -9.54
CA PRO A 256 -1.45 -21.04 -9.38
C PRO A 256 -2.23 -19.84 -8.84
N HIS A 257 -3.31 -19.47 -9.54
CA HIS A 257 -4.08 -18.27 -9.25
C HIS A 257 -5.56 -18.46 -9.59
N PRO A 258 -6.47 -17.70 -8.97
CA PRO A 258 -7.88 -17.66 -9.34
C PRO A 258 -8.12 -16.90 -10.64
N GLU A 259 -9.23 -17.20 -11.33
CA GLU A 259 -9.53 -16.71 -12.68
C GLU A 259 -9.67 -15.17 -12.77
N TYR A 260 -9.94 -14.48 -11.65
CA TYR A 260 -10.00 -13.02 -11.64
C TYR A 260 -8.65 -12.36 -12.00
N VAL A 261 -7.52 -13.06 -11.79
CA VAL A 261 -6.19 -12.51 -12.14
C VAL A 261 -6.04 -12.39 -13.65
N ASP A 262 -6.54 -13.40 -14.38
CA ASP A 262 -6.56 -13.40 -15.85
C ASP A 262 -7.53 -12.33 -16.40
N ASP A 263 -8.67 -12.11 -15.75
CA ASP A 263 -9.65 -11.07 -16.07
C ASP A 263 -9.03 -9.66 -15.95
N VAL A 264 -8.40 -9.38 -14.81
CA VAL A 264 -7.70 -8.13 -14.57
C VAL A 264 -6.55 -7.94 -15.56
N LEU A 265 -5.76 -8.98 -15.84
CA LEU A 265 -4.68 -8.89 -16.83
C LEU A 265 -5.21 -8.56 -18.23
N ALA A 266 -6.37 -9.07 -18.63
CA ALA A 266 -6.99 -8.74 -19.91
C ALA A 266 -7.36 -7.26 -20.00
N HIS A 267 -7.96 -6.70 -18.94
CA HIS A 267 -8.22 -5.26 -18.82
C HIS A 267 -6.94 -4.42 -18.86
N VAL A 268 -5.88 -4.88 -18.19
CA VAL A 268 -4.59 -4.18 -18.15
C VAL A 268 -3.90 -4.21 -19.51
N TYR A 269 -3.94 -5.33 -20.24
CA TYR A 269 -3.44 -5.40 -21.61
C TYR A 269 -4.14 -4.40 -22.51
N GLU A 270 -5.46 -4.30 -22.43
CA GLU A 270 -6.24 -3.34 -23.21
C GLU A 270 -5.82 -1.90 -22.89
N LYS A 271 -5.76 -1.51 -21.61
CA LYS A 271 -5.35 -0.16 -21.20
C LYS A 271 -3.91 0.17 -21.58
N ASN A 272 -3.05 -0.84 -21.67
CA ASN A 272 -1.68 -0.69 -22.17
C ASN A 272 -1.57 -0.73 -23.71
N GLY A 273 -2.69 -0.78 -24.44
CA GLY A 273 -2.74 -0.81 -25.90
C GLY A 273 -2.41 -2.17 -26.53
N GLN A 274 -2.22 -3.23 -25.74
CA GLN A 274 -1.90 -4.58 -26.20
C GLN A 274 -3.18 -5.37 -26.50
N ILE A 275 -3.96 -4.91 -27.47
CA ILE A 275 -5.31 -5.45 -27.77
C ILE A 275 -5.29 -6.94 -28.12
N ASP A 276 -4.33 -7.40 -28.91
CA ASP A 276 -4.22 -8.82 -29.28
C ASP A 276 -3.97 -9.72 -28.06
N LYS A 277 -3.15 -9.25 -27.11
CA LYS A 277 -2.93 -9.97 -25.85
C LYS A 277 -4.18 -9.96 -24.98
N ALA A 278 -4.90 -8.84 -24.93
CA ALA A 278 -6.16 -8.75 -24.21
C ALA A 278 -7.18 -9.78 -24.76
N ILE A 279 -7.33 -9.87 -26.08
CA ILE A 279 -8.21 -10.86 -26.75
C ILE A 279 -7.81 -12.28 -26.37
N LYS A 280 -6.53 -12.65 -26.52
CA LYS A 280 -6.04 -13.98 -26.13
C LYS A 280 -6.27 -14.29 -24.66
N GLN A 281 -6.17 -13.28 -23.81
CA GLN A 281 -6.37 -13.43 -22.37
C GLN A 281 -7.86 -13.65 -22.04
N TRP A 282 -8.77 -12.94 -22.71
CA TRP A 282 -10.22 -13.18 -22.61
C TRP A 282 -10.65 -14.53 -23.16
N GLU A 283 -10.00 -15.05 -24.21
CA GLU A 283 -10.29 -16.37 -24.77
C GLU A 283 -10.10 -17.50 -23.75
N LYS A 284 -9.10 -17.39 -22.86
CA LYS A 284 -8.89 -18.35 -21.76
C LYS A 284 -10.04 -18.42 -20.76
N LEU A 285 -10.83 -17.35 -20.67
CA LEU A 285 -11.93 -17.21 -19.70
C LEU A 285 -13.28 -17.66 -20.25
N LEU A 286 -13.33 -18.19 -21.48
CA LEU A 286 -14.59 -18.63 -22.12
C LEU A 286 -15.22 -19.86 -21.48
N ASP A 287 -14.41 -20.68 -20.79
CA ASP A 287 -14.83 -21.92 -20.13
C ASP A 287 -14.87 -21.80 -18.59
N THR A 288 -14.81 -20.57 -18.06
CA THR A 288 -14.84 -20.30 -16.62
C THR A 288 -16.09 -19.52 -16.21
N ASN A 289 -16.22 -19.20 -14.93
CA ASN A 289 -17.29 -18.34 -14.42
C ASN A 289 -17.30 -16.93 -15.05
N PHE A 290 -16.22 -16.52 -15.72
CA PHE A 290 -16.10 -15.24 -16.42
C PHE A 290 -16.61 -15.26 -17.86
N ARG A 291 -17.16 -16.39 -18.34
CA ARG A 291 -17.60 -16.60 -19.74
C ARG A 291 -18.43 -15.45 -20.33
N GLU A 292 -19.41 -14.95 -19.59
CA GLU A 292 -20.32 -13.91 -20.10
C GLU A 292 -19.64 -12.55 -20.22
N ILE A 293 -18.69 -12.24 -19.33
CA ILE A 293 -17.85 -11.04 -19.42
C ILE A 293 -16.88 -11.21 -20.59
N ALA A 294 -16.21 -12.35 -20.70
CA ALA A 294 -15.29 -12.66 -21.79
C ALA A 294 -15.95 -12.55 -23.18
N LYS A 295 -17.16 -13.09 -23.36
CA LYS A 295 -17.92 -12.94 -24.62
C LYS A 295 -18.23 -11.49 -24.96
N LYS A 296 -18.55 -10.65 -23.97
CA LYS A 296 -18.79 -9.21 -24.18
C LYS A 296 -17.49 -8.50 -24.55
N ALA A 297 -16.41 -8.80 -23.83
CA ALA A 297 -15.08 -8.24 -24.07
C ALA A 297 -14.57 -8.57 -25.48
N LEU A 298 -14.60 -9.84 -25.88
CA LEU A 298 -14.15 -10.29 -27.20
C LEU A 298 -14.94 -9.64 -28.33
N ARG A 299 -16.28 -9.56 -28.19
CA ARG A 299 -17.13 -8.87 -29.18
C ARG A 299 -16.76 -7.40 -29.31
N SER A 300 -16.55 -6.71 -28.19
CA SER A 300 -16.19 -5.29 -28.20
C SER A 300 -14.79 -5.11 -28.80
N LEU A 301 -13.76 -5.73 -28.23
CA LEU A 301 -12.37 -5.60 -28.66
C LEU A 301 -12.18 -5.90 -30.15
N ARG A 302 -12.83 -6.95 -30.70
CA ARG A 302 -12.74 -7.28 -32.13
C ARG A 302 -13.46 -6.27 -33.04
N LYS A 303 -14.49 -5.57 -32.54
CA LYS A 303 -15.27 -4.60 -33.31
C LYS A 303 -14.67 -3.18 -33.27
N ASN A 304 -14.25 -2.73 -32.09
CA ASN A 304 -13.87 -1.33 -31.85
C ASN A 304 -12.56 -1.16 -31.08
N GLY A 305 -11.85 -2.25 -30.75
CA GLY A 305 -10.59 -2.19 -30.02
C GLY A 305 -10.69 -1.73 -28.56
N LYS A 306 -11.90 -1.63 -27.99
CA LYS A 306 -12.11 -1.11 -26.63
C LYS A 306 -13.25 -1.84 -25.91
N PHE A 307 -13.02 -2.27 -24.68
CA PHE A 307 -14.02 -2.85 -23.78
C PHE A 307 -14.01 -2.20 -22.41
N THR A 308 -12.81 -1.97 -21.86
CA THR A 308 -12.62 -1.37 -20.55
C THR A 308 -13.02 0.11 -20.59
N PRO A 309 -13.92 0.56 -19.69
CA PRO A 309 -14.48 1.91 -19.65
C PRO A 309 -13.48 3.04 -19.87
#